data_AF-A0AAD7APV4-F1
#
_entry.id   AF-A0AAD7APV4-F1
#
_cell.length_a   1.000
_cell.length_b   1.000
_cell.length_c   1.000
_cell.angle_alpha   90.00
_cell.angle_beta   90.00
_cell.angle_gamma   90.00
#
_symmetry.space_group_name_H-M   'P 1'
#
loop_
_entity.id
_entity.type
_entity.pdbx_description
1 polymer ?
#
loop_
_entity_poly.entity_id
_entity_poly.type
_entity_poly.pdbx_seq_one_letter_code
_entity_poly.pdbx_strand_id
1 'polypeptide(L)'
;MVSASLVSLALIAALAPVLCAPVPATPLAARQGAFLNGERSSKHSLANPLKSAGRPVGKAPLGYFIVTGPSKITSCVKEDYTKLKGIIYNVINTVILQSLKRRSHCGDTFCFGDGVYRTAYPGFLIESMDFQELAAWLGMRSSQANFPCPKCLVPKDSLAKLTRRFEHRNTAAMRDVIEDARRQQTKGDKEDILRSSGLHDVEQILWEFGHSDPYKAVSYDTLHWDDGGKFGRHLWVYIKQVLTDLGKTNEFEQQILVYIQQDLDKNFNFLKQHYTCHASNDIREKGATKHMSTRTGEGFQQEVTRHYNRTNGRDAERQIVVINENEEAMARLDMLVADYEIREKQKLEDSEDHADNTVEPTGSPTAHWRFSAPNSSVNSRRFETEMSRGEGGEAFDGFDIALREFLAIHHPERVIAFEDTVMVQSFRAVHIEFQSMVNWSPQRDILRCNPKFYGQPRYDCVLYNAESDPLSLARLIGLLRCTIPGGAKFDLAFVYRFKNSKWKPQTFWRGCRVVEECRRPEFLPLEHVARGALLAHAWGTKRTNLFFPIDTIDDDMFLRLNKME
;
A
#
# COMPACT_ATOMS: atom_id res chain seq x y z
N MET A 1 18.56 0.55 0.43
CA MET A 1 17.78 0.11 -0.74
C MET A 1 16.92 1.25 -1.25
N VAL A 2 17.43 2.02 -2.22
CA VAL A 2 16.64 3.05 -2.91
C VAL A 2 15.77 2.33 -3.94
N SER A 3 14.46 2.53 -3.91
CA SER A 3 13.55 1.84 -4.84
C SER A 3 13.93 2.16 -6.29
N ALA A 4 13.93 1.14 -7.17
CA ALA A 4 14.18 1.30 -8.60
C ALA A 4 13.28 2.36 -9.26
N SER A 5 12.13 2.65 -8.66
CA SER A 5 11.20 3.70 -9.09
C SER A 5 11.76 5.13 -8.95
N LEU A 6 12.64 5.40 -7.98
CA LEU A 6 13.30 6.71 -7.81
C LEU A 6 14.34 6.96 -8.91
N VAL A 7 15.03 5.91 -9.35
CA VAL A 7 16.04 6.00 -10.44
C VAL A 7 15.35 6.22 -11.79
N SER A 8 14.21 5.58 -12.04
CA SER A 8 13.44 5.78 -13.28
C SER A 8 12.80 7.18 -13.39
N LEU A 9 12.33 7.76 -12.28
CA LEU A 9 11.77 9.11 -12.25
C LEU A 9 12.84 10.20 -12.42
N ALA A 10 14.03 10.01 -11.84
CA ALA A 10 15.16 10.92 -12.04
C ALA A 10 15.64 10.95 -13.50
N LEU A 11 15.62 9.80 -14.20
CA LEU A 11 16.00 9.70 -15.61
C LEU A 11 15.02 10.41 -16.56
N ILE A 12 13.72 10.39 -16.24
CA ILE A 12 12.68 11.08 -17.02
C ILE A 12 12.73 12.59 -16.78
N ALA A 13 12.99 13.04 -15.55
CA ALA A 13 13.11 14.46 -15.21
C ALA A 13 14.34 15.12 -15.86
N ALA A 14 15.45 14.40 -16.01
CA ALA A 14 16.67 14.90 -16.64
C ALA A 14 16.55 15.13 -18.16
N LEU A 15 15.55 14.53 -18.83
CA LEU A 15 15.32 14.65 -20.28
C LEU A 15 14.26 15.72 -20.65
N ALA A 16 13.57 16.30 -19.66
CA ALA A 16 12.56 17.33 -19.87
C ALA A 16 13.06 18.68 -20.46
N PRO A 17 14.32 19.14 -20.30
CA PRO A 17 14.72 20.47 -20.79
C PRO A 17 14.83 20.60 -22.31
N VAL A 18 14.77 19.50 -23.08
CA VAL A 18 14.96 19.52 -24.54
C VAL A 18 13.64 19.65 -25.32
N LEU A 19 12.47 19.62 -24.65
CA LEU A 19 11.16 19.55 -25.33
C LEU A 19 10.20 20.75 -25.13
N CYS A 20 10.59 21.81 -24.42
CA CYS A 20 9.71 22.95 -24.17
C CYS A 20 10.39 24.30 -24.44
N ALA A 21 10.32 24.78 -25.68
CA ALA A 21 10.37 26.23 -25.94
C ALA A 21 8.96 26.81 -25.72
N PRO A 22 8.79 27.90 -24.95
CA PRO A 22 7.46 28.45 -24.65
C PRO A 22 6.93 29.29 -25.81
N VAL A 23 5.70 28.99 -26.25
CA VAL A 23 4.85 29.92 -27.02
C VAL A 23 3.96 30.67 -26.01
N PRO A 24 3.84 32.01 -26.07
CA PRO A 24 3.07 32.77 -25.09
C PRO A 24 1.55 32.64 -25.36
N ALA A 25 0.78 32.29 -24.32
CA ALA A 25 -0.67 32.30 -24.34
C ALA A 25 -1.23 33.41 -23.44
N THR A 26 -2.12 34.22 -24.01
CA THR A 26 -2.95 35.25 -23.38
C THR A 26 -4.03 34.64 -22.47
N PRO A 27 -4.50 35.37 -21.43
CA PRO A 27 -5.36 34.80 -20.39
C PRO A 27 -6.84 34.91 -20.75
N LEU A 28 -7.59 33.82 -20.58
CA LEU A 28 -9.05 33.83 -20.58
C LEU A 28 -9.56 33.23 -19.27
N ALA A 29 -10.42 34.01 -18.61
CA ALA A 29 -10.90 33.85 -17.25
C ALA A 29 -11.76 32.60 -17.04
N ALA A 30 -11.48 31.84 -15.98
CA ALA A 30 -12.36 30.79 -15.46
C ALA A 30 -13.25 31.35 -14.35
N ARG A 31 -14.57 31.31 -14.58
CA ARG A 31 -15.61 31.57 -13.58
C ARG A 31 -15.72 30.40 -12.59
N GLN A 32 -15.84 30.75 -11.31
CA GLN A 32 -16.18 29.88 -10.19
C GLN A 32 -17.58 29.26 -10.35
N GLY A 33 -17.72 28.00 -9.97
CA GLY A 33 -19.00 27.30 -9.81
C GLY A 33 -18.88 26.25 -8.72
N ALA A 34 -19.74 26.37 -7.72
CA ALA A 34 -19.67 25.74 -6.39
C ALA A 34 -19.95 24.22 -6.39
N PHE A 35 -19.27 23.50 -5.49
CA PHE A 35 -19.60 22.13 -5.10
C PHE A 35 -20.56 22.14 -3.90
N LEU A 36 -21.73 21.52 -4.07
CA LEU A 36 -22.66 21.19 -3.01
C LEU A 36 -22.69 19.67 -2.78
N ASN A 37 -22.86 19.34 -1.51
CA ASN A 37 -22.86 18.02 -0.87
C ASN A 37 -23.88 17.01 -1.44
N GLY A 38 -23.55 15.72 -1.31
CA GLY A 38 -24.48 14.60 -1.45
C GLY A 38 -24.02 13.39 -0.63
N GLU A 39 -24.72 13.14 0.46
CA GLU A 39 -24.50 12.14 1.51
C GLU A 39 -24.64 10.68 1.02
N ARG A 40 -23.91 9.73 1.63
CA ARG A 40 -24.12 8.28 1.47
C ARG A 40 -24.55 7.66 2.80
N SER A 41 -25.78 7.15 2.81
CA SER A 41 -26.36 6.26 3.81
C SER A 41 -25.85 4.83 3.64
N SER A 42 -25.47 4.18 4.74
CA SER A 42 -25.12 2.76 4.84
C SER A 42 -26.35 1.88 5.12
N LYS A 43 -26.44 0.74 4.44
CA LYS A 43 -27.15 -0.46 4.95
C LYS A 43 -26.35 -1.71 4.57
N HIS A 44 -26.21 -2.60 5.56
CA HIS A 44 -25.44 -3.83 5.53
C HIS A 44 -25.92 -4.85 4.49
N SER A 45 -24.98 -5.47 3.77
CA SER A 45 -25.07 -6.89 3.41
C SER A 45 -23.67 -7.51 3.34
N LEU A 46 -23.61 -8.78 3.71
CA LEU A 46 -22.43 -9.63 3.83
C LEU A 46 -21.65 -9.78 2.50
N ALA A 47 -20.35 -10.05 2.65
CA ALA A 47 -19.34 -10.49 1.67
C ALA A 47 -18.92 -9.51 0.55
N ASN A 48 -17.65 -9.09 0.57
CA ASN A 48 -16.86 -8.87 -0.65
C ASN A 48 -15.34 -8.77 -0.38
N PRO A 49 -14.49 -9.41 -1.20
CA PRO A 49 -13.04 -9.36 -1.08
C PRO A 49 -12.46 -8.05 -1.66
N LEU A 50 -11.36 -7.58 -1.05
CA LEU A 50 -10.38 -6.61 -1.60
C LEU A 50 -10.95 -5.29 -2.16
N LYS A 51 -11.17 -4.31 -1.27
CA LYS A 51 -11.23 -2.89 -1.64
C LYS A 51 -9.84 -2.40 -2.07
N SER A 52 -9.53 -2.49 -3.36
CA SER A 52 -8.44 -1.70 -3.97
C SER A 52 -8.93 -0.26 -4.18
N ALA A 53 -8.40 0.67 -3.38
CA ALA A 53 -8.65 2.10 -3.55
C ALA A 53 -8.06 2.58 -4.90
N GLY A 54 -8.89 3.24 -5.72
CA GLY A 54 -8.41 4.06 -6.86
C GLY A 54 -8.72 3.58 -8.28
N ARG A 55 -9.70 2.70 -8.53
CA ARG A 55 -10.14 2.42 -9.92
C ARG A 55 -11.11 3.51 -10.41
N PRO A 56 -10.95 4.03 -11.64
CA PRO A 56 -12.00 4.81 -12.30
C PRO A 56 -13.28 3.96 -12.36
N VAL A 57 -14.41 4.57 -11.98
CA VAL A 57 -15.74 3.94 -12.03
C VAL A 57 -16.00 3.47 -13.46
N GLY A 58 -16.23 2.16 -13.65
CA GLY A 58 -16.61 1.57 -14.95
C GLY A 58 -15.61 0.58 -15.57
N LYS A 59 -14.46 0.31 -14.95
CA LYS A 59 -13.49 -0.70 -15.44
C LYS A 59 -13.43 -1.92 -14.50
N ALA A 60 -14.07 -3.02 -14.89
CA ALA A 60 -13.95 -4.31 -14.23
C ALA A 60 -13.04 -5.25 -15.06
N PRO A 61 -12.10 -5.98 -14.43
CA PRO A 61 -11.35 -7.02 -15.12
C PRO A 61 -12.34 -8.13 -15.53
N LEU A 62 -12.37 -8.47 -16.82
CA LEU A 62 -13.36 -9.37 -17.40
C LEU A 62 -13.02 -10.87 -17.22
N GLY A 63 -11.80 -11.18 -16.80
CA GLY A 63 -11.32 -12.55 -16.59
C GLY A 63 -9.84 -12.72 -16.98
N TYR A 64 -9.32 -13.94 -16.80
CA TYR A 64 -8.00 -14.37 -17.27
C TYR A 64 -8.17 -15.21 -18.54
N PHE A 65 -7.33 -14.97 -19.55
CA PHE A 65 -7.36 -15.72 -20.81
C PHE A 65 -6.52 -16.99 -20.74
N ILE A 66 -7.01 -18.08 -21.34
CA ILE A 66 -6.31 -19.37 -21.37
C ILE A 66 -5.15 -19.29 -22.37
N VAL A 67 -3.94 -19.60 -21.92
CA VAL A 67 -2.75 -19.71 -22.79
C VAL A 67 -2.48 -21.19 -23.06
N THR A 68 -2.59 -21.62 -24.32
CA THR A 68 -2.23 -22.98 -24.75
C THR A 68 -0.92 -23.00 -25.54
N GLY A 69 0.00 -23.93 -25.24
CA GLY A 69 1.13 -24.27 -26.11
C GLY A 69 2.29 -25.03 -25.45
N PRO A 70 2.97 -26.00 -26.13
CA PRO A 70 4.14 -26.70 -25.58
C PRO A 70 5.37 -25.79 -25.43
N SER A 71 6.27 -26.21 -24.55
CA SER A 71 7.44 -25.44 -24.10
C SER A 71 8.66 -25.45 -25.03
N LYS A 72 8.73 -26.29 -26.08
CA LYS A 72 9.87 -26.32 -27.04
C LYS A 72 9.45 -26.80 -28.44
N ILE A 73 9.75 -26.01 -29.48
CA ILE A 73 9.53 -26.35 -30.91
C ILE A 73 10.71 -25.83 -31.77
N THR A 74 11.12 -26.62 -32.78
CA THR A 74 12.21 -26.35 -33.74
C THR A 74 11.90 -25.19 -34.71
N SER A 75 12.93 -24.55 -35.28
CA SER A 75 12.82 -23.29 -36.03
C SER A 75 11.93 -23.34 -37.29
N CYS A 76 11.94 -24.44 -38.05
CA CYS A 76 11.12 -24.61 -39.25
C CYS A 76 9.62 -24.76 -38.96
N VAL A 77 9.25 -25.09 -37.72
CA VAL A 77 7.85 -25.27 -37.27
C VAL A 77 7.33 -24.00 -36.57
N LYS A 78 8.19 -23.00 -36.30
CA LYS A 78 7.83 -21.82 -35.46
C LYS A 78 6.78 -20.89 -36.08
N GLU A 79 6.84 -20.62 -37.39
CA GLU A 79 5.90 -19.67 -38.02
C GLU A 79 4.50 -20.29 -38.14
N ASP A 80 4.41 -21.52 -38.64
CA ASP A 80 3.15 -22.28 -38.68
C ASP A 80 2.59 -22.52 -37.27
N TYR A 81 3.45 -22.77 -36.28
CA TYR A 81 3.04 -22.88 -34.88
C TYR A 81 2.54 -21.55 -34.30
N THR A 82 3.16 -20.42 -34.63
CA THR A 82 2.70 -19.09 -34.17
C THR A 82 1.33 -18.76 -34.77
N LYS A 83 1.15 -19.06 -36.06
CA LYS A 83 -0.15 -18.95 -36.74
C LYS A 83 -1.19 -19.86 -36.09
N LEU A 84 -0.86 -21.14 -35.87
CA LEU A 84 -1.74 -22.10 -35.20
C LEU A 84 -2.12 -21.65 -33.78
N LYS A 85 -1.16 -21.15 -33.01
CA LYS A 85 -1.39 -20.59 -31.67
C LYS A 85 -2.37 -19.42 -31.75
N GLY A 86 -2.20 -18.50 -32.69
CA GLY A 86 -3.14 -17.38 -32.88
C GLY A 86 -4.56 -17.83 -33.26
N ILE A 87 -4.69 -18.85 -34.12
CA ILE A 87 -5.98 -19.46 -34.48
C ILE A 87 -6.64 -20.07 -33.25
N ILE A 88 -5.94 -20.95 -32.53
CA ILE A 88 -6.46 -21.62 -31.33
C ILE A 88 -6.86 -20.58 -30.29
N TYR A 89 -6.02 -19.57 -30.07
CA TYR A 89 -6.27 -18.52 -29.10
C TYR A 89 -7.54 -17.73 -29.44
N ASN A 90 -7.74 -17.35 -30.70
CA ASN A 90 -8.97 -16.67 -31.13
C ASN A 90 -10.20 -17.59 -31.02
N VAL A 91 -10.11 -18.86 -31.41
CA VAL A 91 -11.23 -19.83 -31.34
C VAL A 91 -11.68 -20.06 -29.89
N ILE A 92 -10.74 -20.29 -28.96
CA ILE A 92 -11.06 -20.47 -27.54
C ILE A 92 -11.73 -19.21 -26.99
N ASN A 93 -11.18 -18.03 -27.31
CA ASN A 93 -11.74 -16.77 -26.85
C ASN A 93 -13.12 -16.48 -27.45
N THR A 94 -13.43 -17.00 -28.63
CA THR A 94 -14.78 -16.92 -29.20
C THR A 94 -15.79 -17.61 -28.28
N VAL A 95 -15.46 -18.78 -27.77
CA VAL A 95 -16.35 -19.50 -26.83
C VAL A 95 -16.50 -18.72 -25.52
N ILE A 96 -15.40 -18.23 -24.95
CA ILE A 96 -15.39 -17.51 -23.67
C ILE A 96 -16.18 -16.20 -23.76
N LEU A 97 -15.98 -15.44 -24.84
CA LEU A 97 -16.52 -14.09 -25.01
C LEU A 97 -17.87 -14.06 -25.76
N GLN A 98 -18.37 -15.22 -26.21
CA GLN A 98 -19.60 -15.33 -27.00
C GLN A 98 -20.79 -14.61 -26.36
N SER A 99 -20.93 -14.73 -25.04
CA SER A 99 -22.04 -14.14 -24.29
C SER A 99 -22.06 -12.60 -24.31
N LEU A 100 -20.92 -11.99 -24.59
CA LEU A 100 -20.72 -10.54 -24.64
C LEU A 100 -20.89 -9.97 -26.04
N LYS A 101 -20.72 -10.78 -27.09
CA LYS A 101 -20.82 -10.33 -28.49
C LYS A 101 -22.13 -9.59 -28.75
N ARG A 102 -23.27 -10.21 -28.46
CA ARG A 102 -24.60 -9.57 -28.62
C ARG A 102 -24.74 -8.34 -27.73
N ARG A 103 -24.37 -8.45 -26.45
CA ARG A 103 -24.48 -7.36 -25.46
C ARG A 103 -23.64 -6.14 -25.86
N SER A 104 -22.51 -6.35 -26.53
CA SER A 104 -21.65 -5.26 -26.99
C SER A 104 -22.34 -4.35 -28.02
N HIS A 105 -23.38 -4.84 -28.72
CA HIS A 105 -24.15 -4.05 -29.68
C HIS A 105 -25.45 -3.52 -29.09
N CYS A 106 -26.20 -4.36 -28.37
CA CYS A 106 -27.52 -3.98 -27.87
C CYS A 106 -27.52 -3.38 -26.46
N GLY A 107 -26.38 -3.46 -25.76
CA GLY A 107 -26.29 -3.12 -24.34
C GLY A 107 -27.00 -4.13 -23.46
N ASP A 108 -26.82 -3.97 -22.15
CA ASP A 108 -27.54 -4.70 -21.13
C ASP A 108 -27.73 -3.82 -19.89
N THR A 109 -28.83 -4.01 -19.16
CA THR A 109 -29.26 -3.08 -18.11
C THR A 109 -28.88 -3.62 -16.74
N PHE A 110 -28.12 -2.83 -15.97
CA PHE A 110 -27.64 -3.23 -14.66
C PHE A 110 -27.92 -2.13 -13.64
N CYS A 111 -28.12 -2.52 -12.38
CA CYS A 111 -28.08 -1.59 -11.26
C CYS A 111 -26.61 -1.32 -10.90
N PHE A 112 -26.19 -0.06 -10.97
CA PHE A 112 -24.82 0.33 -10.67
C PHE A 112 -24.62 0.51 -9.15
N GLY A 113 -23.36 0.64 -8.71
CA GLY A 113 -23.02 0.78 -7.29
C GLY A 113 -23.55 2.04 -6.60
N ASP A 114 -24.23 2.93 -7.32
CA ASP A 114 -24.99 4.08 -6.84
C ASP A 114 -26.51 3.83 -6.76
N GLY A 115 -26.97 2.61 -7.05
CA GLY A 115 -28.39 2.23 -7.06
C GLY A 115 -29.13 2.64 -8.33
N VAL A 116 -28.46 3.25 -9.31
CA VAL A 116 -29.08 3.71 -10.56
C VAL A 116 -28.98 2.63 -11.62
N TYR A 117 -30.11 2.33 -12.27
CA TYR A 117 -30.11 1.45 -13.44
C TYR A 117 -29.57 2.17 -14.66
N ARG A 118 -28.57 1.60 -15.31
CA ARG A 118 -28.02 2.10 -16.57
C ARG A 118 -27.85 0.96 -17.56
N THR A 119 -28.04 1.26 -18.84
CA THR A 119 -27.66 0.37 -19.94
C THR A 119 -26.17 0.50 -20.17
N ALA A 120 -25.44 -0.59 -19.98
CA ALA A 120 -24.00 -0.66 -20.23
C ALA A 120 -23.74 -1.51 -21.49
N TYR A 121 -22.75 -1.08 -22.26
CA TYR A 121 -22.33 -1.77 -23.47
C TYR A 121 -20.91 -2.32 -23.23
N PRO A 122 -20.73 -3.64 -23.12
CA PRO A 122 -19.42 -4.22 -22.91
C PRO A 122 -18.51 -3.95 -24.12
N GLY A 123 -17.28 -3.55 -23.83
CA GLY A 123 -16.24 -3.32 -24.83
C GLY A 123 -14.85 -3.57 -24.24
N PHE A 124 -13.92 -3.94 -25.11
CA PHE A 124 -12.53 -4.20 -24.74
C PHE A 124 -11.70 -2.94 -25.00
N LEU A 125 -11.35 -2.24 -23.92
CA LEU A 125 -10.67 -0.93 -23.99
C LEU A 125 -9.18 -1.02 -23.69
N ILE A 126 -8.74 -2.09 -23.04
CA ILE A 126 -7.38 -2.30 -22.55
C ILE A 126 -7.01 -3.75 -22.78
N GLU A 127 -5.99 -3.96 -23.61
CA GLU A 127 -5.28 -5.23 -23.75
C GLU A 127 -3.86 -5.03 -23.24
N SER A 128 -3.50 -5.77 -22.20
CA SER A 128 -2.16 -5.70 -21.61
C SER A 128 -1.63 -7.13 -21.47
N MET A 129 -0.63 -7.44 -22.28
CA MET A 129 -0.07 -8.79 -22.45
C MET A 129 1.41 -8.66 -22.81
N ASP A 130 2.15 -9.76 -22.66
CA ASP A 130 3.48 -9.81 -23.25
C ASP A 130 3.40 -9.70 -24.79
N PHE A 131 4.50 -9.32 -25.45
CA PHE A 131 4.45 -9.11 -26.91
C PHE A 131 4.22 -10.40 -27.73
N GLN A 132 4.66 -11.56 -27.26
CA GLN A 132 4.45 -12.82 -27.99
C GLN A 132 2.98 -13.25 -27.92
N GLU A 133 2.37 -13.11 -26.75
CA GLU A 133 0.95 -13.30 -26.52
C GLU A 133 0.14 -12.29 -27.32
N LEU A 134 0.52 -11.02 -27.31
CA LEU A 134 -0.13 -9.99 -28.09
C LEU A 134 -0.04 -10.26 -29.60
N ALA A 135 1.10 -10.74 -30.09
CA ALA A 135 1.25 -11.12 -31.48
C ALA A 135 0.35 -12.32 -31.84
N ALA A 136 0.21 -13.31 -30.95
CA ALA A 136 -0.71 -14.43 -31.15
C ALA A 136 -2.17 -13.95 -31.09
N TRP A 137 -2.51 -13.10 -30.12
CA TRP A 137 -3.82 -12.47 -29.96
C TRP A 137 -4.21 -11.76 -31.25
N LEU A 138 -3.38 -10.82 -31.73
CA LEU A 138 -3.63 -9.98 -32.91
C LEU A 138 -3.33 -10.65 -34.26
N GLY A 139 -2.93 -11.92 -34.28
CA GLY A 139 -2.63 -12.65 -35.51
C GLY A 139 -1.45 -12.04 -36.28
N MET A 140 -0.44 -11.52 -35.60
CA MET A 140 0.72 -10.84 -36.18
C MET A 140 1.94 -11.75 -36.31
N ARG A 141 2.84 -11.44 -37.25
CA ARG A 141 4.12 -12.14 -37.48
C ARG A 141 5.22 -11.84 -36.44
N SER A 142 4.82 -11.39 -35.25
CA SER A 142 5.71 -11.05 -34.13
C SER A 142 6.87 -10.10 -34.53
N SER A 143 8.01 -10.17 -33.85
CA SER A 143 9.12 -9.21 -33.97
C SER A 143 9.87 -9.30 -35.30
N GLN A 144 9.65 -10.36 -36.07
CA GLN A 144 10.28 -10.55 -37.38
C GLN A 144 9.50 -9.91 -38.52
N ALA A 145 8.27 -9.46 -38.28
CA ALA A 145 7.45 -8.80 -39.28
C ALA A 145 8.10 -7.55 -39.86
N ASN A 146 7.82 -7.27 -41.14
CA ASN A 146 8.18 -6.00 -41.79
C ASN A 146 7.54 -4.80 -41.07
N PHE A 147 6.37 -5.01 -40.48
CA PHE A 147 5.59 -4.02 -39.73
C PHE A 147 5.24 -4.56 -38.34
N PRO A 148 6.20 -4.55 -37.38
CA PRO A 148 6.08 -5.34 -36.15
C PRO A 148 5.26 -4.68 -35.04
N CYS A 149 4.87 -3.40 -35.19
CA CYS A 149 4.09 -2.72 -34.15
C CYS A 149 2.61 -3.13 -34.19
N PRO A 150 2.00 -3.49 -33.05
CA PRO A 150 0.58 -3.87 -32.97
C PRO A 150 -0.39 -2.69 -33.10
N LYS A 151 0.11 -1.44 -33.05
CA LYS A 151 -0.70 -0.23 -33.10
C LYS A 151 -0.58 0.56 -34.39
N CYS A 152 0.54 0.45 -35.09
CA CYS A 152 0.80 1.22 -36.30
C CYS A 152 1.62 0.43 -37.31
N LEU A 153 1.59 0.88 -38.55
CA LEU A 153 2.34 0.32 -39.67
C LEU A 153 3.73 0.96 -39.76
N VAL A 154 4.50 0.90 -38.66
CA VAL A 154 5.92 1.29 -38.67
C VAL A 154 6.76 0.22 -39.36
N PRO A 155 7.60 0.56 -40.35
CA PRO A 155 8.56 -0.37 -40.91
C PRO A 155 9.63 -0.78 -39.88
N LYS A 156 10.13 -2.02 -39.96
CA LYS A 156 11.12 -2.59 -39.03
C LYS A 156 12.43 -1.79 -38.95
N ASP A 157 12.82 -1.12 -40.02
CA ASP A 157 14.02 -0.26 -40.10
C ASP A 157 13.83 1.13 -39.46
N SER A 158 12.61 1.44 -39.02
CA SER A 158 12.19 2.77 -38.60
C SER A 158 11.66 2.80 -37.16
N LEU A 159 11.89 1.74 -36.37
CA LEU A 159 11.45 1.61 -34.98
C LEU A 159 12.06 2.69 -34.07
N ALA A 160 13.29 3.12 -34.34
CA ALA A 160 13.94 4.20 -33.60
C ALA A 160 13.36 5.60 -33.88
N LYS A 161 12.53 5.78 -34.91
CA LYS A 161 11.98 7.10 -35.31
C LYS A 161 10.76 7.48 -34.47
N LEU A 162 10.97 7.73 -33.18
CA LEU A 162 9.89 7.93 -32.19
C LEU A 162 9.01 9.15 -32.43
N THR A 163 9.52 10.17 -33.11
CA THR A 163 8.77 11.40 -33.45
C THR A 163 8.00 11.29 -34.76
N ARG A 164 8.32 10.29 -35.60
CA ARG A 164 7.63 10.07 -36.87
C ARG A 164 6.29 9.39 -36.61
N ARG A 165 5.25 9.89 -37.26
CA ARG A 165 3.93 9.27 -37.23
C ARG A 165 3.82 8.23 -38.34
N PHE A 166 3.24 7.09 -37.99
CA PHE A 166 2.91 6.00 -38.91
C PHE A 166 1.41 5.77 -38.85
N GLU A 167 0.85 5.24 -39.93
CA GLU A 167 -0.57 4.93 -39.99
C GLU A 167 -0.97 3.94 -38.89
N HIS A 168 -2.09 4.23 -38.21
CA HIS A 168 -2.57 3.37 -37.13
C HIS A 168 -3.36 2.18 -37.69
N ARG A 169 -3.13 1.02 -37.10
CA ARG A 169 -3.96 -0.17 -37.33
C ARG A 169 -5.33 0.07 -36.73
N ASN A 170 -6.37 -0.34 -37.44
CA ASN A 170 -7.75 -0.33 -36.98
C ASN A 170 -8.51 -1.53 -37.56
N THR A 171 -9.66 -1.82 -36.99
CA THR A 171 -10.49 -2.97 -37.36
C THR A 171 -10.84 -3.01 -38.85
N ALA A 172 -11.26 -1.90 -39.44
CA ALA A 172 -11.67 -1.86 -40.85
C ALA A 172 -10.47 -2.13 -41.76
N ALA A 173 -9.38 -1.36 -41.60
CA ALA A 173 -8.21 -1.49 -42.45
C ALA A 173 -7.56 -2.87 -42.37
N MET A 174 -7.47 -3.47 -41.19
CA MET A 174 -6.86 -4.80 -41.04
C MET A 174 -7.77 -5.92 -41.53
N ARG A 175 -9.10 -5.74 -41.51
CA ARG A 175 -10.05 -6.65 -42.15
C ARG A 175 -9.90 -6.62 -43.68
N ASP A 176 -9.85 -5.42 -44.26
CA ASP A 176 -9.68 -5.24 -45.71
C ASP A 176 -8.41 -5.94 -46.22
N VAL A 177 -7.30 -5.83 -45.49
CA VAL A 177 -6.05 -6.54 -45.81
C VAL A 177 -6.24 -8.06 -45.86
N ILE A 178 -6.97 -8.65 -44.90
CA ILE A 178 -7.22 -10.10 -44.89
C ILE A 178 -8.15 -10.50 -46.03
N GLU A 179 -9.20 -9.72 -46.29
CA GLU A 179 -10.13 -9.98 -47.38
C GLU A 179 -9.42 -9.90 -48.75
N ASP A 180 -8.60 -8.87 -48.96
CA ASP A 180 -7.80 -8.69 -50.18
C ASP A 180 -6.79 -9.82 -50.37
N ALA A 181 -6.14 -10.25 -49.28
CA ALA A 181 -5.24 -11.40 -49.31
C ALA A 181 -5.97 -12.70 -49.70
N ARG A 182 -7.20 -12.89 -49.21
CA ARG A 182 -8.03 -14.07 -49.54
C ARG A 182 -8.62 -14.04 -50.94
N ARG A 183 -8.75 -12.85 -51.56
CA ARG A 183 -9.16 -12.69 -52.96
C ARG A 183 -8.06 -13.09 -53.96
N GLN A 184 -6.80 -13.19 -53.53
CA GLN A 184 -5.70 -13.55 -54.43
C GLN A 184 -5.76 -15.00 -54.89
N GLN A 185 -5.36 -15.24 -56.14
CA GLN A 185 -5.38 -16.56 -56.75
C GLN A 185 -4.20 -17.43 -56.32
N THR A 186 -3.03 -16.83 -56.09
CA THR A 186 -1.83 -17.57 -55.71
C THR A 186 -1.52 -17.44 -54.23
N LYS A 187 -0.90 -18.48 -53.66
CA LYS A 187 -0.42 -18.44 -52.27
C LYS A 187 0.66 -17.37 -52.08
N GLY A 188 1.47 -17.09 -53.11
CA GLY A 188 2.52 -16.07 -53.05
C GLY A 188 1.94 -14.67 -52.87
N ASP A 189 1.03 -14.28 -53.76
CA ASP A 189 0.40 -12.95 -53.73
C ASP A 189 -0.38 -12.72 -52.42
N LYS A 190 -1.07 -13.76 -51.94
CA LYS A 190 -1.73 -13.74 -50.62
C LYS A 190 -0.74 -13.45 -49.49
N GLU A 191 0.39 -14.16 -49.47
CA GLU A 191 1.40 -13.98 -48.42
C GLU A 191 2.10 -12.63 -48.51
N ASP A 192 2.28 -12.07 -49.71
CA ASP A 192 2.88 -10.75 -49.90
C ASP A 192 2.00 -9.62 -49.35
N ILE A 193 0.67 -9.69 -49.57
CA ILE A 193 -0.29 -8.75 -48.95
C ILE A 193 -0.26 -8.87 -47.42
N LEU A 194 -0.27 -10.09 -46.88
CA LEU A 194 -0.24 -10.28 -45.43
C LEU A 194 1.08 -9.76 -44.81
N ARG A 195 2.21 -9.96 -45.50
CA ARG A 195 3.53 -9.47 -45.06
C ARG A 195 3.65 -7.96 -45.14
N SER A 196 3.00 -7.31 -46.10
CA SER A 196 2.98 -5.84 -46.22
C SER A 196 2.29 -5.15 -45.03
N SER A 197 1.48 -5.90 -44.27
CA SER A 197 0.88 -5.43 -43.02
C SER A 197 1.34 -6.20 -41.78
N GLY A 198 2.32 -7.11 -41.91
CA GLY A 198 2.84 -7.91 -40.79
C GLY A 198 1.82 -8.86 -40.15
N LEU A 199 0.79 -9.29 -40.88
CA LEU A 199 -0.30 -10.15 -40.41
C LEU A 199 -0.13 -11.61 -40.86
N HIS A 200 -0.80 -12.50 -40.15
CA HIS A 200 -1.19 -13.82 -40.62
C HIS A 200 -2.66 -13.80 -41.07
N ASP A 201 -3.06 -14.79 -41.85
CA ASP A 201 -4.48 -15.03 -42.18
C ASP A 201 -5.21 -15.60 -40.96
N VAL A 202 -5.55 -14.72 -40.01
CA VAL A 202 -6.26 -15.00 -38.76
C VAL A 202 -7.24 -13.87 -38.51
N GLU A 203 -8.53 -14.19 -38.41
CA GLU A 203 -9.55 -13.22 -38.05
C GLU A 203 -9.49 -12.89 -36.55
N GLN A 204 -9.59 -11.61 -36.22
CA GLN A 204 -9.68 -11.17 -34.84
C GLN A 204 -11.11 -11.22 -34.33
N ILE A 205 -11.33 -11.90 -33.22
CA ILE A 205 -12.64 -12.00 -32.58
C ILE A 205 -13.27 -10.63 -32.29
N LEU A 206 -12.48 -9.65 -31.84
CA LEU A 206 -12.99 -8.33 -31.44
C LEU A 206 -13.54 -7.50 -32.60
N TRP A 207 -13.30 -7.91 -33.85
CA TRP A 207 -13.88 -7.29 -35.03
C TRP A 207 -15.41 -7.36 -35.08
N GLU A 208 -16.01 -8.31 -34.36
CA GLU A 208 -17.46 -8.47 -34.30
C GLU A 208 -18.10 -7.78 -33.08
N PHE A 209 -17.33 -7.07 -32.25
CA PHE A 209 -17.82 -6.38 -31.05
C PHE A 209 -18.08 -4.89 -31.33
N GLY A 210 -19.21 -4.36 -30.86
CA GLY A 210 -19.67 -3.01 -31.23
C GLY A 210 -18.81 -1.86 -30.72
N HIS A 211 -18.12 -2.05 -29.59
CA HIS A 211 -17.32 -1.00 -28.94
C HIS A 211 -15.88 -1.45 -28.64
N SER A 212 -15.30 -2.25 -29.53
CA SER A 212 -13.93 -2.75 -29.38
C SER A 212 -13.14 -2.56 -30.66
N ASP A 213 -11.91 -2.09 -30.52
CA ASP A 213 -10.91 -2.14 -31.59
C ASP A 213 -9.65 -2.76 -30.98
N PRO A 214 -9.24 -3.97 -31.41
CA PRO A 214 -8.16 -4.70 -30.75
C PRO A 214 -6.83 -3.92 -30.83
N TYR A 215 -6.57 -3.25 -31.94
CA TYR A 215 -5.34 -2.50 -32.16
C TYR A 215 -5.29 -1.23 -31.30
N LYS A 216 -6.44 -0.58 -31.12
CA LYS A 216 -6.57 0.55 -30.19
C LYS A 216 -6.49 0.08 -28.74
N ALA A 217 -7.04 -1.07 -28.40
CA ALA A 217 -7.09 -1.59 -27.04
C ALA A 217 -5.70 -1.94 -26.47
N VAL A 218 -4.75 -2.35 -27.32
CA VAL A 218 -3.37 -2.62 -26.92
C VAL A 218 -2.78 -1.51 -26.06
N SER A 219 -2.24 -1.84 -24.90
CA SER A 219 -1.84 -0.87 -23.89
C SER A 219 -0.35 -0.90 -23.60
N TYR A 220 0.15 0.26 -23.16
CA TYR A 220 1.52 0.43 -22.71
C TYR A 220 1.73 -0.21 -21.32
N ASP A 221 2.04 -1.50 -21.31
CA ASP A 221 2.50 -2.25 -20.13
C ASP A 221 3.95 -1.92 -19.73
N THR A 222 4.12 -1.26 -18.60
CA THR A 222 5.44 -0.86 -18.09
C THR A 222 6.34 -2.04 -17.76
N LEU A 223 5.79 -3.21 -17.40
CA LEU A 223 6.60 -4.37 -17.06
C LEU A 223 7.34 -4.91 -18.29
N HIS A 224 6.59 -5.26 -19.33
CA HIS A 224 7.18 -5.88 -20.52
C HIS A 224 7.87 -4.87 -21.44
N TRP A 225 7.42 -3.61 -21.49
CA TRP A 225 8.02 -2.59 -22.35
C TRP A 225 9.23 -1.90 -21.72
N ASP A 226 9.15 -1.50 -20.44
CA ASP A 226 10.24 -0.78 -19.77
C ASP A 226 11.11 -1.72 -18.95
N ASP A 227 10.62 -2.25 -17.83
CA ASP A 227 11.44 -2.93 -16.82
C ASP A 227 12.15 -4.18 -17.37
N GLY A 228 11.37 -5.15 -17.86
CA GLY A 228 11.90 -6.35 -18.50
C GLY A 228 12.25 -6.13 -19.97
N GLY A 229 11.79 -5.02 -20.55
CA GLY A 229 11.99 -4.68 -21.94
C GLY A 229 13.25 -3.87 -22.18
N LYS A 230 13.11 -2.56 -22.23
CA LYS A 230 14.21 -1.62 -22.46
C LYS A 230 15.30 -1.77 -21.39
N PHE A 231 14.94 -1.76 -20.12
CA PHE A 231 15.92 -1.80 -19.04
C PHE A 231 16.61 -3.16 -18.98
N GLY A 232 15.88 -4.24 -18.64
CA GLY A 232 16.46 -5.55 -18.41
C GLY A 232 17.21 -6.15 -19.61
N ARG A 233 16.66 -6.04 -20.83
CA ARG A 233 17.25 -6.68 -22.02
C ARG A 233 18.21 -5.80 -22.81
N HIS A 234 18.12 -4.48 -22.69
CA HIS A 234 18.96 -3.57 -23.49
C HIS A 234 19.88 -2.71 -22.61
N LEU A 235 19.33 -1.86 -21.74
CA LEU A 235 20.13 -0.92 -20.95
C LEU A 235 21.01 -1.62 -19.93
N TRP A 236 20.48 -2.58 -19.17
CA TRP A 236 21.23 -3.31 -18.16
C TRP A 236 22.37 -4.14 -18.74
N VAL A 237 22.12 -4.82 -19.86
CA VAL A 237 23.15 -5.58 -20.59
C VAL A 237 24.27 -4.65 -21.05
N TYR A 238 23.90 -3.48 -21.57
CA TYR A 238 24.85 -2.49 -22.03
C TYR A 238 25.64 -1.84 -20.89
N ILE A 239 24.98 -1.46 -19.80
CA ILE A 239 25.62 -0.95 -18.57
C ILE A 239 26.64 -1.96 -18.05
N LYS A 240 26.29 -3.25 -17.98
CA LYS A 240 27.24 -4.31 -17.59
C LYS A 240 28.46 -4.39 -18.49
N GLN A 241 28.29 -4.22 -19.80
CA GLN A 241 29.41 -4.19 -20.74
C GLN A 241 30.32 -3.01 -20.45
N VAL A 242 29.77 -1.80 -20.35
CA VAL A 242 30.55 -0.58 -20.03
C VAL A 242 31.34 -0.74 -18.75
N LEU A 243 30.73 -1.29 -17.69
CA LEU A 243 31.44 -1.51 -16.42
C LEU A 243 32.56 -2.54 -16.54
N THR A 244 32.36 -3.56 -17.36
CA THR A 244 33.37 -4.58 -17.62
C THR A 244 34.54 -3.99 -18.37
N ASP A 245 34.27 -3.19 -19.41
CA ASP A 245 35.29 -2.48 -20.19
C ASP A 245 36.08 -1.48 -19.33
N LEU A 246 35.42 -0.90 -18.32
CA LEU A 246 36.04 0.00 -17.35
C LEU A 246 36.74 -0.72 -16.18
N GLY A 247 36.66 -2.05 -16.07
CA GLY A 247 37.19 -2.80 -14.92
C GLY A 247 36.47 -2.52 -13.60
N LYS A 248 35.24 -1.99 -13.64
CA LYS A 248 34.45 -1.51 -12.49
C LYS A 248 33.30 -2.43 -12.09
N THR A 249 33.28 -3.67 -12.59
CA THR A 249 32.22 -4.66 -12.32
C THR A 249 32.00 -4.91 -10.81
N ASN A 250 33.05 -4.76 -9.98
CA ASN A 250 33.01 -5.01 -8.54
C ASN A 250 32.72 -3.77 -7.68
N GLU A 251 32.78 -2.54 -8.21
CA GLU A 251 32.57 -1.28 -7.47
C GLU A 251 31.13 -0.74 -7.61
N PHE A 252 30.21 -1.59 -8.08
CA PHE A 252 29.01 -1.17 -8.80
C PHE A 252 27.86 -0.59 -7.95
N GLU A 253 27.97 -0.52 -6.62
CA GLU A 253 26.83 -0.09 -5.80
C GLU A 253 26.71 1.43 -5.54
N GLN A 254 27.64 2.30 -6.02
CA GLN A 254 27.62 3.72 -5.59
C GLN A 254 27.70 4.85 -6.65
N GLN A 255 27.99 4.65 -7.95
CA GLN A 255 28.35 5.80 -8.83
C GLN A 255 27.74 5.87 -10.26
N ILE A 256 26.45 5.57 -10.45
CA ILE A 256 25.86 5.50 -11.81
C ILE A 256 25.42 6.83 -12.44
N LEU A 257 25.22 7.90 -11.68
CA LEU A 257 24.58 9.11 -12.24
C LEU A 257 25.48 9.99 -13.11
N VAL A 258 26.81 9.86 -13.01
CA VAL A 258 27.75 10.81 -13.63
C VAL A 258 28.19 10.43 -15.07
N TYR A 259 28.08 9.15 -15.47
CA TYR A 259 28.82 8.66 -16.64
C TYR A 259 27.99 8.21 -17.87
N ILE A 260 26.64 8.22 -17.80
CA ILE A 260 25.78 7.79 -18.94
C ILE A 260 25.82 8.79 -20.13
N GLN A 261 26.52 9.91 -20.02
CA GLN A 261 26.52 10.99 -21.00
C GLN A 261 27.58 10.93 -22.10
N GLN A 262 28.51 9.97 -22.09
CA GLN A 262 29.60 9.91 -23.07
C GLN A 262 29.69 8.51 -23.71
N ASP A 263 29.63 8.49 -25.05
CA ASP A 263 29.84 7.34 -25.96
C ASP A 263 28.88 6.15 -25.87
N LEU A 264 27.67 6.30 -26.44
CA LEU A 264 26.70 5.21 -26.57
C LEU A 264 26.54 4.74 -28.02
N ASP A 265 27.36 3.79 -28.49
CA ASP A 265 27.19 3.06 -29.76
C ASP A 265 26.08 1.98 -29.69
N LYS A 266 24.95 2.31 -29.05
CA LYS A 266 23.83 1.36 -28.88
C LYS A 266 22.78 1.59 -29.97
N ASN A 267 22.51 0.57 -30.77
CA ASN A 267 21.38 0.59 -31.70
C ASN A 267 20.03 0.50 -30.94
N PHE A 268 19.27 1.60 -30.97
CA PHE A 268 17.94 1.70 -30.36
C PHE A 268 16.78 1.32 -31.31
N ASN A 269 17.07 0.76 -32.48
CA ASN A 269 16.07 0.31 -33.45
C ASN A 269 15.46 -1.04 -33.08
N PHE A 270 14.68 -1.08 -32.00
CA PHE A 270 13.95 -2.27 -31.56
C PHE A 270 12.52 -1.94 -31.13
N LEU A 271 11.63 -2.94 -31.21
CA LEU A 271 10.18 -2.73 -31.07
C LEU A 271 9.78 -2.09 -29.74
N LYS A 272 10.38 -2.56 -28.63
CA LYS A 272 10.06 -2.03 -27.30
C LYS A 272 10.43 -0.55 -27.15
N GLN A 273 11.45 -0.08 -27.86
CA GLN A 273 11.80 1.35 -27.92
C GLN A 273 10.72 2.13 -28.67
N HIS A 274 10.32 1.63 -29.84
CA HIS A 274 9.28 2.26 -30.67
C HIS A 274 8.00 2.51 -29.87
N TYR A 275 7.60 1.55 -29.05
CA TYR A 275 6.35 1.59 -28.29
C TYR A 275 6.19 2.83 -27.39
N THR A 276 7.30 3.48 -27.01
CA THR A 276 7.31 4.74 -26.26
C THR A 276 6.49 5.85 -26.94
N CYS A 277 6.44 5.88 -28.27
CA CYS A 277 5.68 6.90 -29.00
C CYS A 277 4.16 6.78 -28.75
N HIS A 278 3.68 5.59 -28.37
CA HIS A 278 2.27 5.34 -28.07
C HIS A 278 1.90 5.62 -26.61
N ALA A 279 2.88 5.72 -25.69
CA ALA A 279 2.65 5.84 -24.26
C ALA A 279 1.81 7.08 -23.89
N SER A 280 2.12 8.23 -24.50
CA SER A 280 1.39 9.48 -24.21
C SER A 280 -0.07 9.41 -24.63
N ASN A 281 -0.38 8.81 -25.78
CA ASN A 281 -1.75 8.61 -26.24
C ASN A 281 -2.48 7.59 -25.38
N ASP A 282 -1.82 6.50 -24.97
CA ASP A 282 -2.41 5.54 -24.04
C ASP A 282 -2.78 6.17 -22.70
N ILE A 283 -1.92 7.03 -22.15
CA ILE A 283 -2.22 7.74 -20.90
C ILE A 283 -3.46 8.62 -21.05
N ARG A 284 -3.58 9.34 -22.18
CA ARG A 284 -4.72 10.21 -22.46
C ARG A 284 -6.02 9.41 -22.67
N GLU A 285 -5.96 8.29 -23.36
CA GLU A 285 -7.15 7.51 -23.74
C GLU A 285 -7.58 6.51 -22.66
N LYS A 286 -6.63 5.94 -21.91
CA LYS A 286 -6.86 4.80 -21.01
C LYS A 286 -6.57 5.11 -19.54
N GLY A 287 -5.86 6.20 -19.26
CA GLY A 287 -5.50 6.63 -17.92
C GLY A 287 -4.11 6.16 -17.49
N ALA A 288 -3.84 6.21 -16.19
CA ALA A 288 -2.50 5.94 -15.65
C ALA A 288 -1.99 4.52 -15.99
N THR A 289 -0.70 4.43 -16.35
CA THR A 289 -0.02 3.18 -16.72
C THR A 289 -0.05 2.10 -15.64
N LYS A 290 -0.20 2.49 -14.37
CA LYS A 290 -0.40 1.56 -13.26
C LYS A 290 -1.60 0.62 -13.46
N HIS A 291 -2.65 1.08 -14.16
CA HIS A 291 -3.83 0.26 -14.45
C HIS A 291 -3.66 -0.67 -15.66
N MET A 292 -2.55 -0.53 -16.39
CA MET A 292 -2.22 -1.31 -17.58
C MET A 292 -1.01 -2.22 -17.34
N SER A 293 -0.46 -2.27 -16.12
CA SER A 293 0.70 -3.10 -15.83
C SER A 293 0.31 -4.55 -15.57
N THR A 294 1.03 -5.50 -16.17
CA THR A 294 0.85 -6.93 -15.93
C THR A 294 1.54 -7.43 -14.66
N ARG A 295 2.30 -6.60 -13.94
CA ARG A 295 3.16 -7.01 -12.82
C ARG A 295 2.41 -7.79 -11.74
N THR A 296 1.24 -7.31 -11.33
CA THR A 296 0.42 -7.99 -10.32
C THR A 296 -0.15 -9.30 -10.85
N GLY A 297 -0.55 -9.34 -12.13
CA GLY A 297 -1.11 -10.53 -12.75
C GLY A 297 -0.07 -11.64 -12.94
N GLU A 298 1.13 -11.29 -13.41
CA GLU A 298 2.21 -12.25 -13.64
C GLU A 298 2.70 -12.86 -12.32
N GLY A 299 2.91 -12.04 -11.27
CA GLY A 299 3.29 -12.55 -9.96
C GLY A 299 2.29 -13.57 -9.42
N PHE A 300 1.00 -13.24 -9.47
CA PHE A 300 -0.07 -14.15 -9.07
C PHE A 300 -0.10 -15.44 -9.90
N GLN A 301 0.07 -15.36 -11.23
CA GLN A 301 0.10 -16.55 -12.09
C GLN A 301 1.29 -17.46 -11.80
N GLN A 302 2.46 -16.89 -11.48
CA GLN A 302 3.64 -17.67 -11.09
C GLN A 302 3.39 -18.45 -9.80
N GLU A 303 2.75 -17.83 -8.80
CA GLU A 303 2.35 -18.48 -7.55
C GLU A 303 1.34 -19.60 -7.79
N VAL A 304 0.26 -19.31 -8.50
CA VAL A 304 -0.77 -20.31 -8.85
C VAL A 304 -0.17 -21.49 -9.62
N THR A 305 0.75 -21.24 -10.56
CA THR A 305 1.44 -22.31 -11.30
C THR A 305 2.29 -23.17 -10.37
N ARG A 306 3.00 -22.55 -9.42
CA ARG A 306 3.80 -23.27 -8.41
C ARG A 306 2.91 -24.12 -7.51
N HIS A 307 1.77 -23.60 -7.07
CA HIS A 307 0.82 -24.37 -6.27
C HIS A 307 0.19 -25.51 -7.07
N TYR A 308 -0.23 -25.26 -8.32
CA TYR A 308 -0.80 -26.29 -9.19
C TYR A 308 0.14 -27.48 -9.37
N ASN A 309 1.44 -27.23 -9.59
CA ASN A 309 2.47 -28.26 -9.73
C ASN A 309 2.65 -29.14 -8.47
N ARG A 310 2.11 -28.72 -7.33
CA ARG A 310 2.13 -29.47 -6.06
C ARG A 310 0.83 -30.20 -5.78
N THR A 311 -0.17 -30.04 -6.65
CA THR A 311 -1.43 -30.80 -6.57
C THR A 311 -1.31 -32.13 -7.31
N ASN A 312 -2.28 -33.01 -7.08
CA ASN A 312 -2.41 -34.25 -7.86
C ASN A 312 -3.07 -34.06 -9.25
N GLY A 313 -3.34 -32.81 -9.67
CA GLY A 313 -3.98 -32.48 -10.94
C GLY A 313 -5.48 -32.79 -11.04
N ARG A 314 -6.14 -33.22 -9.95
CA ARG A 314 -7.60 -33.47 -9.88
C ARG A 314 -8.23 -32.54 -8.85
N ASP A 315 -9.30 -31.83 -9.21
CA ASP A 315 -9.94 -30.84 -8.32
C ASP A 315 -8.92 -29.87 -7.68
N ALA A 316 -7.95 -29.44 -8.49
CA ALA A 316 -6.74 -28.75 -8.04
C ALA A 316 -7.02 -27.41 -7.34
N GLU A 317 -8.17 -26.78 -7.61
CA GLU A 317 -8.54 -25.49 -7.02
C GLU A 317 -8.55 -25.53 -5.48
N ARG A 318 -9.19 -26.54 -4.88
CA ARG A 318 -9.23 -26.67 -3.41
C ARG A 318 -7.85 -26.94 -2.83
N GLN A 319 -7.03 -27.73 -3.51
CA GLN A 319 -5.67 -28.03 -3.08
C GLN A 319 -4.79 -26.77 -3.14
N ILE A 320 -4.89 -25.97 -4.21
CA ILE A 320 -4.18 -24.70 -4.34
C ILE A 320 -4.55 -23.75 -3.20
N VAL A 321 -5.83 -23.64 -2.86
CA VAL A 321 -6.29 -22.79 -1.75
C VAL A 321 -5.64 -23.21 -0.43
N VAL A 322 -5.67 -24.50 -0.10
CA VAL A 322 -5.04 -25.02 1.13
C VAL A 322 -3.52 -24.80 1.13
N ILE A 323 -2.86 -25.01 -0.01
CA ILE A 323 -1.42 -24.76 -0.14
C ILE A 323 -1.10 -23.28 0.09
N ASN A 324 -1.86 -22.37 -0.52
CA ASN A 324 -1.69 -20.93 -0.38
C ASN A 324 -1.95 -20.48 1.07
N GLU A 325 -3.01 -20.96 1.72
CA GLU A 325 -3.29 -20.69 3.13
C GLU A 325 -2.15 -21.13 4.05
N ASN A 326 -1.58 -22.31 3.81
CA ASN A 326 -0.45 -22.82 4.57
C ASN A 326 0.84 -22.01 4.33
N GLU A 327 1.12 -21.62 3.08
CA GLU A 327 2.29 -20.77 2.78
C GLU A 327 2.17 -19.38 3.41
N GLU A 328 0.99 -18.78 3.40
CA GLU A 328 0.71 -17.52 4.10
C GLU A 328 0.90 -17.66 5.62
N ALA A 329 0.45 -18.78 6.20
CA ALA A 329 0.67 -19.07 7.62
C ALA A 329 2.16 -19.22 7.95
N MET A 330 2.91 -19.97 7.13
CA MET A 330 4.36 -20.13 7.29
C MET A 330 5.10 -18.80 7.14
N ALA A 331 4.79 -18.01 6.11
CA ALA A 331 5.41 -16.71 5.89
C ALA A 331 5.17 -15.74 7.06
N ARG A 332 3.99 -15.77 7.68
CA ARG A 332 3.71 -15.00 8.91
C ARG A 332 4.55 -15.47 10.09
N LEU A 333 4.69 -16.78 10.27
CA LEU A 333 5.54 -17.33 11.33
C LEU A 333 7.00 -16.94 11.10
N ASP A 334 7.52 -17.08 9.88
CA ASP A 334 8.89 -16.69 9.54
C ASP A 334 9.13 -15.19 9.77
N MET A 335 8.17 -14.34 9.39
CA MET A 335 8.24 -12.90 9.69
C MET A 335 8.30 -12.62 11.19
N LEU A 336 7.50 -13.33 12.00
CA LEU A 336 7.50 -13.17 13.46
C LEU A 336 8.82 -13.66 14.09
N VAL A 337 9.36 -14.77 13.61
CA VAL A 337 10.67 -15.29 14.05
C VAL A 337 11.78 -14.31 13.69
N ALA A 338 11.80 -13.81 12.46
CA ALA A 338 12.81 -12.84 12.03
C ALA A 338 12.73 -11.53 12.84
N ASP A 339 11.53 -11.02 13.11
CA ASP A 339 11.33 -9.84 13.96
C ASP A 339 11.77 -10.10 15.41
N TYR A 340 11.54 -11.30 15.94
CA TYR A 340 12.08 -11.71 17.23
C TYR A 340 13.61 -11.75 17.25
N GLU A 341 14.25 -12.39 16.26
CA GLU A 341 15.71 -12.47 16.15
C GLU A 341 16.37 -11.10 16.01
N ILE A 342 15.77 -10.18 15.23
CA ILE A 342 16.24 -8.79 15.12
C ILE A 342 16.17 -8.10 16.49
N ARG A 343 15.06 -8.26 17.23
CA ARG A 343 14.93 -7.68 18.57
C ARG A 343 15.91 -8.27 19.56
N GLU A 344 16.18 -9.57 19.50
CA GLU A 344 17.17 -10.22 20.37
C GLU A 344 18.59 -9.74 20.04
N LYS A 345 18.94 -9.60 18.76
CA LYS A 345 20.23 -9.01 18.35
C LYS A 345 20.35 -7.56 18.80
N GLN A 346 19.30 -6.75 18.64
CA GLN A 346 19.29 -5.38 19.14
C GLN A 346 19.44 -5.31 20.66
N LYS A 347 18.80 -6.21 21.43
CA LYS A 347 19.02 -6.31 22.87
C LYS A 347 20.45 -6.71 23.24
N LEU A 348 21.06 -7.61 22.47
CA LEU A 348 22.44 -8.04 22.68
C LEU A 348 23.43 -6.91 22.36
N GLU A 349 23.22 -6.20 21.25
CA GLU A 349 24.00 -5.02 20.85
C GLU A 349 23.83 -3.87 21.87
N ASP A 350 22.60 -3.59 22.32
CA ASP A 350 22.31 -2.63 23.38
C ASP A 350 22.90 -3.05 24.75
N SER A 351 23.16 -4.35 24.96
CA SER A 351 23.78 -4.88 26.18
C SER A 351 25.31 -4.86 26.15
N GLU A 352 25.94 -4.85 24.97
CA GLU A 352 27.40 -4.72 24.83
C GLU A 352 27.85 -3.25 25.00
N ASP A 353 27.01 -2.26 24.66
CA ASP A 353 27.26 -0.84 24.92
C ASP A 353 26.93 -0.40 26.37
N HIS A 354 26.33 -1.28 27.16
CA HIS A 354 26.00 -1.05 28.57
C HIS A 354 26.52 -2.19 29.45
N ALA A 355 27.85 -2.30 29.54
CA ALA A 355 28.47 -2.84 30.73
C ALA A 355 28.06 -1.98 31.94
N ASP A 356 27.05 -2.44 32.67
CA ASP A 356 26.89 -2.39 34.14
C ASP A 356 25.41 -2.23 34.57
N ASN A 357 25.02 -3.09 35.51
CA ASN A 357 23.77 -3.14 36.28
C ASN A 357 22.49 -3.69 35.61
N THR A 358 22.48 -5.01 35.38
CA THR A 358 21.24 -5.81 35.41
C THR A 358 20.66 -5.81 36.83
N VAL A 359 19.75 -4.87 37.11
CA VAL A 359 18.87 -4.96 38.28
C VAL A 359 17.70 -5.88 37.93
N GLU A 360 17.57 -6.99 38.67
CA GLU A 360 16.43 -7.91 38.55
C GLU A 360 15.08 -7.18 38.67
N PRO A 361 14.05 -7.61 37.92
CA PRO A 361 12.73 -6.99 37.96
C PRO A 361 12.04 -7.33 39.29
N THR A 362 12.20 -6.44 40.26
CA THR A 362 11.41 -6.43 41.50
C THR A 362 10.01 -5.90 41.21
N GLY A 363 9.14 -6.77 40.71
CA GLY A 363 7.68 -6.58 40.66
C GLY A 363 7.01 -7.77 41.34
N SER A 364 5.96 -7.53 42.11
CA SER A 364 5.09 -8.60 42.61
C SER A 364 4.57 -9.43 41.42
N PRO A 365 4.68 -10.76 41.42
CA PRO A 365 4.20 -11.62 40.32
C PRO A 365 2.70 -11.49 40.01
N THR A 366 1.93 -10.80 40.86
CA THR A 366 0.47 -10.70 40.83
C THR A 366 -0.09 -9.37 40.30
N ALA A 367 0.75 -8.36 40.03
CA ALA A 367 0.28 -7.07 39.53
C ALA A 367 -0.06 -7.14 38.03
N HIS A 368 -1.20 -6.55 37.61
CA HIS A 368 -1.61 -6.50 36.21
C HIS A 368 -0.87 -5.43 35.39
N TRP A 369 0.11 -4.75 35.98
CA TRP A 369 0.98 -3.80 35.29
C TRP A 369 2.46 -4.16 35.44
N ARG A 370 3.26 -3.80 34.44
CA ARG A 370 4.73 -3.90 34.48
C ARG A 370 5.38 -2.69 33.84
N PHE A 371 6.24 -2.01 34.59
CA PHE A 371 7.05 -0.93 34.06
C PHE A 371 8.14 -1.45 33.10
N SER A 372 8.51 -0.61 32.13
CA SER A 372 9.66 -0.85 31.26
C SER A 372 10.35 0.47 30.89
N ALA A 373 11.60 0.38 30.43
CA ALA A 373 12.47 1.53 30.17
C ALA A 373 12.64 2.46 31.39
N PRO A 374 13.31 1.98 32.46
CA PRO A 374 13.58 2.78 33.66
C PRO A 374 14.55 3.93 33.36
N ASN A 375 14.30 5.08 33.97
CA ASN A 375 15.29 6.13 34.14
C ASN A 375 15.95 6.02 35.53
N SER A 376 16.91 6.90 35.81
CA SER A 376 17.56 6.99 37.12
C SER A 376 16.56 7.31 38.24
N SER A 377 16.85 6.77 39.43
CA SER A 377 16.13 7.09 40.65
C SER A 377 16.75 8.31 41.30
N VAL A 378 15.93 9.33 41.61
CA VAL A 378 16.38 10.60 42.20
C VAL A 378 15.44 11.02 43.33
N ASN A 379 15.88 11.93 44.20
CA ASN A 379 15.01 12.53 45.22
C ASN A 379 13.84 13.30 44.57
N SER A 380 12.65 13.25 45.16
CA SER A 380 11.42 13.90 44.66
C SER A 380 11.56 15.40 44.37
N ARG A 381 12.28 16.16 45.21
CA ARG A 381 12.54 17.61 44.99
C ARG A 381 13.47 17.85 43.82
N ARG A 382 14.46 16.96 43.66
CA ARG A 382 15.38 16.98 42.53
C ARG A 382 14.65 16.59 41.24
N PHE A 383 13.77 15.59 41.31
CA PHE A 383 12.92 15.17 40.20
C PHE A 383 12.05 16.33 39.69
N GLU A 384 11.39 17.04 40.61
CA GLU A 384 10.64 18.27 40.30
C GLU A 384 11.50 19.30 39.58
N THR A 385 12.68 19.62 40.15
CA THR A 385 13.60 20.62 39.55
C THR A 385 14.08 20.21 38.15
N GLU A 386 14.32 18.93 37.91
CA GLU A 386 14.76 18.42 36.60
C GLU A 386 13.62 18.43 35.57
N MET A 387 12.40 18.07 35.97
CA MET A 387 11.23 18.02 35.08
C MET A 387 10.68 19.42 34.77
N SER A 388 10.68 20.36 35.72
CA SER A 388 10.24 21.74 35.50
C SER A 388 11.11 22.51 34.49
N ARG A 389 12.33 22.05 34.17
CA ARG A 389 13.22 22.67 33.18
C ARG A 389 12.94 22.25 31.73
N GLY A 390 12.15 21.21 31.51
CA GLY A 390 11.83 20.68 30.17
C GLY A 390 10.64 21.37 29.50
N GLU A 391 10.41 21.06 28.22
CA GLU A 391 9.16 21.43 27.53
C GLU A 391 7.97 20.76 28.25
N GLY A 392 6.99 21.57 28.70
CA GLY A 392 5.86 21.10 29.51
C GLY A 392 6.14 21.04 31.02
N GLY A 393 7.24 21.64 31.49
CA GLY A 393 7.64 21.64 32.90
C GLY A 393 6.65 22.23 33.89
N GLU A 394 5.74 23.12 33.45
CA GLU A 394 4.67 23.70 34.29
C GLU A 394 3.78 22.64 34.97
N ALA A 395 3.69 21.44 34.38
CA ALA A 395 2.94 20.33 34.96
C ALA A 395 3.57 19.78 36.25
N PHE A 396 4.88 19.96 36.44
CA PHE A 396 5.63 19.40 37.55
C PHE A 396 5.88 20.43 38.67
N ASP A 397 5.43 21.67 38.50
CA ASP A 397 5.55 22.68 39.55
C ASP A 397 4.72 22.30 40.78
N GLY A 398 5.36 22.19 41.94
CA GLY A 398 4.75 21.71 43.18
C GLY A 398 4.61 20.19 43.28
N PHE A 399 5.30 19.44 42.42
CA PHE A 399 5.22 17.97 42.37
C PHE A 399 5.56 17.30 43.72
N ASP A 400 6.64 17.72 44.42
CA ASP A 400 7.03 17.10 45.70
C ASP A 400 5.94 17.28 46.76
N ILE A 401 5.35 18.48 46.82
CA ILE A 401 4.29 18.79 47.78
C ILE A 401 3.05 17.95 47.46
N ALA A 402 2.61 17.95 46.20
CA ALA A 402 1.44 17.18 45.77
C ALA A 402 1.63 15.67 45.98
N LEU A 403 2.83 15.14 45.76
CA LEU A 403 3.15 13.73 45.98
C LEU A 403 3.05 13.38 47.47
N ARG A 404 3.58 14.23 48.35
CA ARG A 404 3.53 14.00 49.81
C ARG A 404 2.11 14.10 50.34
N GLU A 405 1.33 15.08 49.90
CA GLU A 405 -0.09 15.21 50.24
C GLU A 405 -0.88 13.97 49.78
N PHE A 406 -0.64 13.51 48.55
CA PHE A 406 -1.26 12.30 48.02
C PHE A 406 -0.92 11.06 48.86
N LEU A 407 0.36 10.85 49.18
CA LEU A 407 0.80 9.73 50.00
C LEU A 407 0.22 9.80 51.43
N ALA A 408 0.13 10.99 52.02
CA ALA A 408 -0.43 11.18 53.36
C ALA A 408 -1.94 10.90 53.41
N ILE A 409 -2.68 11.26 52.35
CA ILE A 409 -4.13 11.01 52.25
C ILE A 409 -4.43 9.53 52.03
N HIS A 410 -3.70 8.87 51.13
CA HIS A 410 -3.98 7.49 50.72
C HIS A 410 -3.31 6.43 51.60
N HIS A 411 -2.26 6.79 52.35
CA HIS A 411 -1.52 5.91 53.25
C HIS A 411 -1.27 6.58 54.61
N PRO A 412 -2.33 6.94 55.37
CA PRO A 412 -2.22 7.67 56.64
C PRO A 412 -1.48 6.89 57.72
N GLU A 413 -1.37 5.56 57.59
CA GLU A 413 -0.58 4.70 58.46
C GLU A 413 0.94 4.89 58.29
N ARG A 414 1.37 5.57 57.23
CA ARG A 414 2.79 5.81 56.93
C ARG A 414 3.12 7.27 57.19
N VAL A 415 3.73 7.54 58.35
CA VAL A 415 4.19 8.89 58.72
C VAL A 415 5.38 9.25 57.83
N ILE A 416 5.18 10.22 56.94
CA ILE A 416 6.24 10.81 56.13
C ILE A 416 6.45 12.24 56.63
N ALA A 417 7.55 12.48 57.34
CA ALA A 417 7.94 13.82 57.76
C ALA A 417 8.33 14.68 56.55
N PHE A 418 8.28 16.01 56.69
CA PHE A 418 8.68 16.88 55.59
C PHE A 418 10.18 16.74 55.28
N GLU A 419 11.01 16.43 56.27
CA GLU A 419 12.44 16.20 56.10
C GLU A 419 12.77 14.88 55.39
N ASP A 420 11.81 13.95 55.30
CA ASP A 420 12.05 12.61 54.80
C ASP A 420 12.39 12.59 53.31
N THR A 421 13.33 11.72 52.96
CA THR A 421 13.76 11.51 51.56
C THR A 421 12.80 10.55 50.87
N VAL A 422 12.04 11.06 49.88
CA VAL A 422 11.24 10.25 48.97
C VAL A 422 12.02 10.08 47.66
N MET A 423 12.30 8.83 47.29
CA MET A 423 12.99 8.51 46.03
C MET A 423 11.96 8.25 44.94
N VAL A 424 12.17 8.82 43.77
CA VAL A 424 11.30 8.71 42.59
C VAL A 424 12.11 8.14 41.45
N GLN A 425 11.68 6.99 40.95
CA GLN A 425 12.17 6.41 39.71
C GLN A 425 11.11 6.60 38.62
N SER A 426 11.48 7.21 37.50
CA SER A 426 10.56 7.40 36.37
C SER A 426 10.75 6.32 35.30
N PHE A 427 9.69 6.05 34.53
CA PHE A 427 9.67 5.07 33.44
C PHE A 427 9.09 5.70 32.18
N ARG A 428 9.49 5.18 31.01
CA ARG A 428 8.98 5.67 29.72
C ARG A 428 7.83 4.83 29.17
N ALA A 429 7.60 3.65 29.75
CA ALA A 429 6.56 2.75 29.30
C ALA A 429 6.00 1.90 30.45
N VAL A 430 4.74 1.52 30.32
CA VAL A 430 4.06 0.55 31.19
C VAL A 430 3.24 -0.41 30.34
N HIS A 431 3.28 -1.68 30.70
CA HIS A 431 2.47 -2.73 30.10
C HIS A 431 1.30 -2.99 31.04
N ILE A 432 0.07 -2.91 30.53
CA ILE A 432 -1.16 -3.16 31.30
C ILE A 432 -1.80 -4.42 30.73
N GLU A 433 -2.01 -5.43 31.58
CA GLU A 433 -2.73 -6.65 31.26
C GLU A 433 -4.18 -6.53 31.72
N PHE A 434 -5.12 -6.89 30.86
CA PHE A 434 -6.55 -6.81 31.16
C PHE A 434 -7.33 -7.92 30.45
N GLN A 435 -8.52 -8.23 30.95
CA GLN A 435 -9.42 -9.17 30.31
C GLN A 435 -10.36 -8.43 29.35
N SER A 436 -10.44 -8.90 28.10
CA SER A 436 -11.37 -8.35 27.11
C SER A 436 -12.83 -8.66 27.45
N MET A 437 -13.70 -7.65 27.42
CA MET A 437 -15.16 -7.77 27.53
C MET A 437 -15.80 -8.43 26.31
N VAL A 438 -15.10 -8.48 25.17
CA VAL A 438 -15.63 -9.07 23.94
C VAL A 438 -15.59 -10.60 23.99
N ASN A 439 -14.48 -11.16 24.44
CA ASN A 439 -14.22 -12.60 24.34
C ASN A 439 -13.55 -13.21 25.59
N TRP A 440 -13.41 -12.44 26.67
CA TRP A 440 -12.83 -12.87 27.94
C TRP A 440 -11.36 -13.32 27.87
N SER A 441 -10.69 -13.10 26.74
CA SER A 441 -9.28 -13.42 26.59
C SER A 441 -8.38 -12.38 27.29
N PRO A 442 -7.20 -12.80 27.78
CA PRO A 442 -6.20 -11.89 28.29
C PRO A 442 -5.61 -11.06 27.14
N GLN A 443 -5.58 -9.74 27.33
CA GLN A 443 -5.04 -8.74 26.41
C GLN A 443 -3.98 -7.90 27.12
N ARG A 444 -3.14 -7.21 26.34
CA ARG A 444 -2.08 -6.36 26.87
C ARG A 444 -1.93 -5.08 26.07
N ASP A 445 -1.98 -3.94 26.75
CA ASP A 445 -1.69 -2.63 26.20
C ASP A 445 -0.27 -2.19 26.58
N ILE A 446 0.45 -1.57 25.65
CA ILE A 446 1.75 -0.94 25.89
C ILE A 446 1.57 0.58 25.82
N LEU A 447 1.66 1.23 26.98
CA LEU A 447 1.42 2.66 27.11
C LEU A 447 2.75 3.39 27.25
N ARG A 448 2.88 4.51 26.55
CA ARG A 448 4.10 5.32 26.50
C ARG A 448 3.89 6.69 27.12
N CYS A 449 4.93 7.12 27.82
CA CYS A 449 5.07 8.46 28.37
C CYS A 449 6.47 8.97 28.04
N ASN A 450 6.64 9.55 26.85
CA ASN A 450 7.93 9.95 26.33
C ASN A 450 7.88 11.38 25.75
N PRO A 451 8.65 12.34 26.29
CA PRO A 451 8.70 13.71 25.77
C PRO A 451 9.29 13.79 24.35
N LYS A 452 10.10 12.81 23.92
CA LYS A 452 10.73 12.79 22.59
C LYS A 452 10.66 11.40 21.97
N PHE A 453 9.58 11.14 21.23
CA PHE A 453 9.30 9.89 20.52
C PHE A 453 9.27 10.15 19.00
N TYR A 454 10.32 9.74 18.28
CA TYR A 454 10.49 10.03 16.84
C TYR A 454 10.33 11.52 16.48
N GLY A 455 10.85 12.41 17.32
CA GLY A 455 10.82 13.86 17.08
C GLY A 455 9.54 14.58 17.53
N GLN A 456 8.60 13.90 18.19
CA GLN A 456 7.39 14.49 18.77
C GLN A 456 7.08 13.88 20.16
N PRO A 457 6.39 14.58 21.07
CA PRO A 457 5.97 14.00 22.35
C PRO A 457 4.91 12.91 22.16
N ARG A 458 4.99 11.85 22.96
CA ARG A 458 3.99 10.77 23.02
C ARG A 458 3.55 10.52 24.46
N TYR A 459 2.31 10.88 24.73
CA TYR A 459 1.63 10.76 26.00
C TYR A 459 0.31 10.01 25.79
N ASP A 460 0.35 8.70 25.98
CA ASP A 460 -0.79 7.81 25.76
C ASP A 460 -1.88 8.06 26.84
N CYS A 461 -3.13 7.72 26.53
CA CYS A 461 -4.25 7.90 27.46
C CYS A 461 -4.70 6.54 28.02
N VAL A 462 -5.36 6.58 29.16
CA VAL A 462 -5.83 5.42 29.91
C VAL A 462 -7.29 5.56 30.31
N LEU A 463 -7.96 4.43 30.40
CA LEU A 463 -9.20 4.25 31.16
C LEU A 463 -8.82 3.71 32.54
N TYR A 464 -9.34 4.31 33.59
CA TYR A 464 -9.12 3.89 34.98
C TYR A 464 -10.44 3.69 35.70
N ASN A 465 -10.44 2.85 36.72
CA ASN A 465 -11.60 2.59 37.55
C ASN A 465 -11.67 3.64 38.66
N ALA A 466 -12.61 4.57 38.56
CA ALA A 466 -12.97 5.46 39.68
C ALA A 466 -14.29 5.01 40.29
N GLU A 467 -14.37 4.97 41.61
CA GLU A 467 -15.60 4.58 42.35
C GLU A 467 -16.82 5.44 42.02
N SER A 468 -16.62 6.65 41.47
CA SER A 468 -17.66 7.67 41.25
C SER A 468 -18.00 7.99 39.79
N ASP A 469 -17.21 7.56 38.80
CA ASP A 469 -17.46 7.88 37.39
C ASP A 469 -17.09 6.72 36.44
N PRO A 470 -18.05 6.16 35.70
CA PRO A 470 -17.78 5.11 34.73
C PRO A 470 -17.01 5.55 33.47
N LEU A 471 -16.74 6.84 33.30
CA LEU A 471 -16.06 7.41 32.13
C LEU A 471 -14.74 8.08 32.52
N SER A 472 -13.98 7.38 33.35
CA SER A 472 -12.74 7.89 33.94
C SER A 472 -11.56 7.71 32.99
N LEU A 473 -11.35 8.72 32.13
CA LEU A 473 -10.22 8.81 31.20
C LEU A 473 -9.14 9.74 31.75
N ALA A 474 -7.87 9.43 31.48
CA ALA A 474 -6.74 10.28 31.84
C ALA A 474 -5.60 10.21 30.81
N ARG A 475 -4.82 11.28 30.64
CA ARG A 475 -3.60 11.31 29.83
C ARG A 475 -2.39 11.12 30.72
N LEU A 476 -1.53 10.16 30.39
CA LEU A 476 -0.28 9.92 31.11
C LEU A 476 0.71 11.05 30.82
N ILE A 477 1.27 11.65 31.86
CA ILE A 477 2.38 12.63 31.76
C ILE A 477 3.60 12.21 32.60
N GLY A 478 3.45 11.24 33.49
CA GLY A 478 4.56 10.57 34.18
C GLY A 478 4.20 9.15 34.60
N LEU A 479 5.20 8.27 34.63
CA LEU A 479 5.10 6.91 35.17
C LEU A 479 6.18 6.75 36.23
N LEU A 480 5.79 6.46 37.46
CA LEU A 480 6.62 6.70 38.64
C LEU A 480 6.57 5.51 39.60
N ARG A 481 7.73 5.16 40.15
CA ARG A 481 7.85 4.32 41.35
C ARG A 481 8.43 5.17 42.46
N CYS A 482 7.62 5.42 43.47
CA CYS A 482 8.00 6.19 44.65
C CYS A 482 8.42 5.23 45.76
N THR A 483 9.59 5.45 46.36
CA THR A 483 10.08 4.70 47.53
C THR A 483 10.16 5.65 48.71
N ILE A 484 9.39 5.35 49.75
CA ILE A 484 9.33 6.14 50.99
C ILE A 484 10.36 5.63 52.03
N PRO A 485 10.67 6.41 53.08
CA PRO A 485 11.40 5.90 54.24
C PRO A 485 10.70 4.66 54.80
N GLY A 486 11.47 3.64 55.16
CA GLY A 486 10.94 2.32 55.50
C GLY A 486 10.88 1.34 54.32
N GLY A 487 11.28 1.78 53.12
CA GLY A 487 11.55 0.91 51.97
C GLY A 487 10.32 0.48 51.16
N ALA A 488 9.15 0.98 51.52
CA ALA A 488 7.93 0.63 50.82
C ALA A 488 7.79 1.40 49.50
N LYS A 489 7.23 0.73 48.49
CA LYS A 489 7.18 1.18 47.09
C LYS A 489 5.75 1.41 46.65
N PHE A 490 5.52 2.48 45.90
CA PHE A 490 4.24 2.83 45.31
C PHE A 490 4.39 3.09 43.82
N ASP A 491 3.57 2.42 43.02
CA ASP A 491 3.56 2.56 41.56
C ASP A 491 2.42 3.50 41.15
N LEU A 492 2.79 4.69 40.66
CA LEU A 492 1.87 5.80 40.39
C LEU A 492 2.02 6.25 38.93
N ALA A 493 0.90 6.65 38.32
CA ALA A 493 0.87 7.50 37.15
C ALA A 493 0.62 8.96 37.57
N PHE A 494 1.32 9.89 36.92
CA PHE A 494 1.01 11.31 36.98
C PHE A 494 0.24 11.66 35.72
N VAL A 495 -0.96 12.24 35.86
CA VAL A 495 -1.93 12.30 34.77
C VAL A 495 -2.71 13.61 34.69
N TYR A 496 -3.13 13.99 33.48
CA TYR A 496 -4.24 14.93 33.31
C TYR A 496 -5.56 14.16 33.20
N ARG A 497 -6.50 14.40 34.12
CA ARG A 497 -7.83 13.81 34.02
C ARG A 497 -8.65 14.45 32.90
N PHE A 498 -9.53 13.66 32.32
CA PHE A 498 -10.57 14.15 31.43
C PHE A 498 -11.91 14.26 32.17
N LYS A 499 -12.69 15.30 31.86
CA LYS A 499 -14.06 15.48 32.33
C LYS A 499 -15.03 15.56 31.16
N ASN A 500 -16.30 15.23 31.37
CA ASN A 500 -17.32 15.39 30.33
C ASN A 500 -17.45 16.86 29.90
N SER A 501 -17.36 17.11 28.59
CA SER A 501 -17.53 18.44 28.02
C SER A 501 -19.00 18.73 27.75
N LYS A 502 -19.44 19.96 28.06
CA LYS A 502 -20.76 20.47 27.65
C LYS A 502 -20.80 20.88 26.18
N TRP A 503 -19.64 21.05 25.55
CA TRP A 503 -19.54 21.41 24.14
C TRP A 503 -19.93 20.22 23.27
N LYS A 504 -20.75 20.47 22.25
CA LYS A 504 -21.18 19.46 21.28
C LYS A 504 -20.68 19.83 19.89
N PRO A 505 -20.14 18.86 19.12
CA PRO A 505 -19.73 19.12 17.75
C PRO A 505 -20.94 19.41 16.87
N GLN A 506 -20.79 20.36 15.94
CA GLN A 506 -21.80 20.64 14.93
C GLN A 506 -21.70 19.60 13.82
N THR A 507 -22.32 18.45 14.04
CA THR A 507 -22.26 17.32 13.11
C THR A 507 -23.59 16.57 13.05
N PHE A 508 -23.82 15.87 11.94
CA PHE A 508 -24.99 15.01 11.77
C PHE A 508 -24.90 13.75 12.65
N TRP A 509 -23.71 13.38 13.10
CA TRP A 509 -23.47 12.23 13.97
C TRP A 509 -24.02 12.51 15.38
N ARG A 510 -25.00 11.71 15.80
CA ARG A 510 -25.53 11.76 17.17
C ARG A 510 -24.68 10.88 18.10
N GLY A 511 -24.57 11.25 19.37
CA GLY A 511 -23.90 10.44 20.38
C GLY A 511 -22.38 10.62 20.49
N CYS A 512 -21.77 11.55 19.73
CA CYS A 512 -20.34 11.86 19.88
C CYS A 512 -20.04 12.39 21.29
N ARG A 513 -19.33 11.59 22.09
CA ARG A 513 -18.86 11.98 23.42
C ARG A 513 -17.65 12.90 23.27
N VAL A 514 -17.68 14.03 23.96
CA VAL A 514 -16.54 14.93 24.01
C VAL A 514 -16.07 15.04 25.44
N VAL A 515 -14.78 14.82 25.63
CA VAL A 515 -14.13 15.01 26.92
C VAL A 515 -13.20 16.22 26.86
N GLU A 516 -13.08 16.90 27.99
CA GLU A 516 -12.22 18.05 28.18
C GLU A 516 -11.05 17.67 29.09
N GLU A 517 -9.84 17.91 28.63
CA GLU A 517 -8.62 17.72 29.42
C GLU A 517 -8.51 18.81 30.51
N CYS A 518 -8.36 18.37 31.75
CA CYS A 518 -8.12 19.24 32.89
C CYS A 518 -6.69 19.76 32.87
N ARG A 519 -6.49 20.98 33.39
CA ARG A 519 -5.18 21.66 33.41
C ARG A 519 -4.31 21.31 34.61
N ARG A 520 -4.90 20.71 35.66
CA ARG A 520 -4.17 20.34 36.87
C ARG A 520 -3.85 18.85 36.80
N PRO A 521 -2.57 18.47 36.94
CA PRO A 521 -2.20 17.08 36.99
C PRO A 521 -2.46 16.49 38.37
N GLU A 522 -2.70 15.19 38.41
CA GLU A 522 -3.02 14.44 39.61
C GLU A 522 -2.29 13.09 39.62
N PHE A 523 -2.15 12.50 40.80
CA PHE A 523 -1.63 11.14 40.95
C PHE A 523 -2.75 10.12 40.82
N LEU A 524 -2.46 9.03 40.11
CA LEU A 524 -3.34 7.90 39.88
C LEU A 524 -2.56 6.62 40.19
N PRO A 525 -2.93 5.84 41.22
CA PRO A 525 -2.30 4.55 41.47
C PRO A 525 -2.48 3.62 40.26
N LEU A 526 -1.40 2.93 39.85
CA LEU A 526 -1.48 2.06 38.67
C LEU A 526 -2.44 0.88 38.82
N GLU A 527 -2.75 0.47 40.05
CA GLU A 527 -3.77 -0.54 40.33
C GLU A 527 -5.17 -0.15 39.82
N HIS A 528 -5.45 1.15 39.71
CA HIS A 528 -6.73 1.64 39.20
C HIS A 528 -6.76 1.74 37.67
N VAL A 529 -5.62 1.64 36.99
CA VAL A 529 -5.57 1.70 35.52
C VAL A 529 -6.13 0.41 34.95
N ALA A 530 -7.22 0.51 34.21
CA ALA A 530 -7.91 -0.64 33.63
C ALA A 530 -7.28 -1.05 32.29
N ARG A 531 -7.07 -0.08 31.38
CA ARG A 531 -6.43 -0.30 30.07
C ARG A 531 -6.08 1.02 29.37
N GLY A 532 -5.44 0.94 28.21
CA GLY A 532 -5.20 2.07 27.31
C GLY A 532 -6.49 2.60 26.67
N ALA A 533 -6.50 3.89 26.34
CA ALA A 533 -7.59 4.55 25.64
C ALA A 533 -7.08 5.41 24.49
N LEU A 534 -7.75 5.35 23.35
CA LEU A 534 -7.43 6.19 22.20
C LEU A 534 -8.33 7.44 22.18
N LEU A 535 -7.70 8.61 22.23
CA LEU A 535 -8.39 9.90 22.15
C LEU A 535 -7.88 10.69 20.94
N ALA A 536 -8.80 11.25 20.16
CA ALA A 536 -8.47 12.14 19.04
C ALA A 536 -8.88 13.58 19.36
N HIS A 537 -8.13 14.56 18.88
CA HIS A 537 -8.49 15.97 19.06
C HIS A 537 -9.85 16.27 18.45
N ALA A 538 -10.68 17.05 19.15
CA ALA A 538 -12.00 17.42 18.66
C ALA A 538 -11.89 18.39 17.47
N TRP A 539 -12.47 18.01 16.33
CA TRP A 539 -12.52 18.85 15.14
C TRP A 539 -13.71 19.83 15.20
N GLY A 540 -13.61 20.95 14.47
CA GLY A 540 -14.66 21.98 14.43
C GLY A 540 -14.67 22.94 15.63
N THR A 541 -13.60 22.95 16.44
CA THR A 541 -13.42 23.90 17.56
C THR A 541 -12.00 24.48 17.54
N LYS A 542 -11.84 25.70 18.03
CA LYS A 542 -10.52 26.32 18.27
C LYS A 542 -9.92 25.90 19.62
N ARG A 543 -10.69 25.23 20.48
CA ARG A 543 -10.23 24.78 21.79
C ARG A 543 -9.31 23.57 21.63
N THR A 544 -8.10 23.65 22.18
CA THR A 544 -7.08 22.60 22.07
C THR A 544 -7.22 21.47 23.08
N ASN A 545 -8.06 21.66 24.09
CA ASN A 545 -8.23 20.73 25.21
C ASN A 545 -9.48 19.85 25.11
N LEU A 546 -10.10 19.74 23.94
CA LEU A 546 -11.28 18.93 23.70
C LEU A 546 -10.94 17.71 22.84
N PHE A 547 -11.41 16.54 23.23
CA PHE A 547 -11.08 15.28 22.60
C PHE A 547 -12.30 14.37 22.45
N PHE A 548 -12.27 13.52 21.42
CA PHE A 548 -13.19 12.40 21.22
C PHE A 548 -12.54 11.12 21.72
N PRO A 549 -13.14 10.42 22.70
CA PRO A 549 -12.82 9.02 22.96
C PRO A 549 -13.20 8.20 21.74
N ILE A 550 -12.27 7.42 21.19
CA ILE A 550 -12.50 6.62 19.99
C ILE A 550 -12.91 5.21 20.40
N ASP A 551 -14.18 4.89 20.21
CA ASP A 551 -14.76 3.57 20.48
C ASP A 551 -15.15 2.80 19.21
N THR A 552 -15.05 3.41 18.03
CA THR A 552 -15.54 2.82 16.77
C THR A 552 -14.62 1.77 16.15
N ILE A 553 -13.39 1.63 16.63
CA ILE A 553 -12.38 0.69 16.10
C ILE A 553 -11.92 -0.33 17.14
N ASP A 554 -12.45 -0.24 18.36
CA ASP A 554 -12.06 -1.08 19.50
C ASP A 554 -13.35 -1.52 20.20
N ASP A 555 -13.81 -2.72 19.86
CA ASP A 555 -15.06 -3.29 20.37
C ASP A 555 -15.05 -3.41 21.91
N ASP A 556 -13.90 -3.66 22.53
CA ASP A 556 -13.76 -3.72 23.99
C ASP A 556 -13.92 -2.32 24.61
N MET A 557 -13.32 -1.29 24.00
CA MET A 557 -13.49 0.09 24.43
C MET A 557 -14.95 0.56 24.26
N PHE A 558 -15.61 0.13 23.18
CA PHE A 558 -17.03 0.38 22.96
C PHE A 558 -17.90 -0.18 24.10
N LEU A 559 -17.67 -1.44 24.49
CA LEU A 559 -18.41 -2.06 25.59
C LEU A 559 -18.16 -1.34 26.92
N ARG A 560 -16.90 -1.01 27.23
CA ARG A 560 -16.52 -0.31 28.48
C ARG A 560 -17.15 1.08 28.57
N LEU A 561 -17.11 1.84 27.50
CA LEU A 561 -17.66 3.19 27.49
C LEU A 561 -19.19 3.17 27.48
N ASN A 562 -19.84 2.21 26.82
CA ASN A 562 -21.29 2.20 26.68
C ASN A 562 -22.05 1.42 27.76
N LYS A 563 -21.36 0.77 28.72
CA LYS A 563 -21.99 -0.04 29.78
C LYS A 563 -23.11 -0.94 29.23
N MET A 564 -22.85 -1.62 28.13
CA MET A 564 -23.75 -2.69 27.69
C MET A 564 -23.42 -3.91 28.54
N GLU A 565 -24.04 -4.00 29.72
CA GLU A 565 -24.14 -5.26 30.46
C GLU A 565 -25.09 -6.24 29.77
#